data_AF-A0A1V5NFR7-F1
#
_entry.id   AF-A0A1V5NFR7-F1
#
_cell.length_a   1.000
_cell.length_b   1.000
_cell.length_c   1.000
_cell.angle_alpha   90.00
_cell.angle_beta   90.00
_cell.angle_gamma   90.00
#
_symmetry.space_group_name_H-M   'P 1'
#
loop_
_entity.id
_entity.type
_entity.pdbx_description
1 polymer ?
#
loop_
_entity_poly.entity_id
_entity_poly.type
_entity_poly.pdbx_seq_one_letter_code
_entity_poly.pdbx_strand_id
1 'polypeptide(L)'
;MKGGYEERLVSFIEKIPNDEEFVRSLEWFIGQINRAAMISSLSQTLIKYTAPGIPDLYQGTELWDISLVDPDNRRPVDYQLRKNIFFEMENIDCKRALEEMESGLVKMYVIYHCLKVRRENVEAFDVKGSYEPMSISGAKGENAVAFKRGGKIAAVAPRLLISAGDDWQDTAVELGGGKWMNEFTKQIFEGRAEMKNLLNDFPLALLVKEK
;
A
#
# COMPACT_ATOMS: atom_id res chain seq x y z
N MET A 1 30.55 26.98 -25.86
CA MET A 1 29.13 26.98 -25.44
C MET A 1 29.02 26.15 -24.18
N LYS A 2 29.22 26.76 -23.01
CA LYS A 2 29.13 26.09 -21.70
C LYS A 2 28.59 27.12 -20.70
N GLY A 3 27.69 26.71 -19.81
CA GLY A 3 27.45 27.40 -18.54
C GLY A 3 26.00 27.79 -18.24
N GLY A 4 25.36 28.64 -19.05
CA GLY A 4 24.24 29.44 -18.53
C GLY A 4 22.98 28.71 -18.04
N TYR A 5 22.51 27.63 -18.70
CA TYR A 5 21.26 26.98 -18.31
C TYR A 5 21.43 26.08 -17.09
N GLU A 6 22.43 25.20 -17.09
CA GLU A 6 22.73 24.30 -15.98
C GLU A 6 23.10 25.09 -14.72
N GLU A 7 23.91 26.15 -14.83
CA GLU A 7 24.26 27.02 -13.70
C GLU A 7 23.02 27.71 -13.10
N ARG A 8 22.08 28.16 -13.94
CA ARG A 8 20.82 28.75 -13.45
C ARG A 8 19.93 27.72 -12.76
N LEU A 9 19.88 26.49 -13.26
CA LEU A 9 19.11 25.42 -12.63
C LEU A 9 19.70 25.02 -11.28
N VAL A 10 21.03 24.87 -11.19
CA VAL A 10 21.73 24.60 -9.92
C VAL A 10 21.47 25.74 -8.93
N SER A 11 21.66 26.99 -9.36
CA SER A 11 21.40 28.16 -8.52
C SER A 11 19.93 28.25 -8.07
N PHE A 12 18.98 27.83 -8.89
CA PHE A 12 17.57 27.76 -8.51
C PHE A 12 17.36 26.72 -7.40
N ILE A 13 17.88 25.50 -7.55
CA ILE A 13 17.75 24.43 -6.55
C ILE A 13 18.43 24.82 -5.23
N GLU A 14 19.62 25.42 -5.27
CA GLU A 14 20.35 25.85 -4.07
C GLU A 14 19.63 26.95 -3.29
N LYS A 15 18.80 27.75 -3.96
CA LYS A 15 18.01 28.82 -3.32
C LYS A 15 16.74 28.31 -2.65
N ILE A 16 16.17 27.19 -3.11
CA ILE A 16 14.90 26.65 -2.59
C ILE A 16 14.92 26.49 -1.06
N PRO A 17 15.93 25.82 -0.43
CA PRO A 17 15.93 25.65 1.03
C PRO A 17 16.07 26.96 1.81
N ASN A 18 16.54 28.03 1.17
CA ASN A 18 16.75 29.35 1.77
C ASN A 18 15.53 30.28 1.61
N ASP A 19 14.49 29.84 0.88
CA ASP A 19 13.23 30.57 0.73
C ASP A 19 12.20 30.02 1.74
N GLU A 20 12.14 30.66 2.92
CA GLU A 20 11.27 30.22 4.02
C GLU A 20 9.78 30.27 3.67
N GLU A 21 9.35 31.15 2.76
CA GLU A 21 7.96 31.22 2.32
C GLU A 21 7.62 30.03 1.44
N PHE A 22 8.49 29.74 0.47
CA PHE A 22 8.34 28.58 -0.41
C PHE A 22 8.40 27.26 0.36
N VAL A 23 9.38 27.08 1.25
CA VAL A 23 9.54 25.85 2.05
C VAL A 23 8.28 25.59 2.88
N ARG A 24 7.76 26.61 3.58
CA ARG A 24 6.51 26.47 4.36
C ARG A 24 5.32 26.10 3.47
N SER A 25 5.20 26.72 2.30
CA SER A 25 4.15 26.39 1.33
C SER A 25 4.26 24.95 0.82
N LEU A 26 5.49 24.47 0.57
CA LEU A 26 5.74 23.12 0.08
C LEU A 26 5.47 22.07 1.15
N GLU A 27 5.94 22.27 2.39
CA GLU A 27 5.68 21.40 3.52
C GLU A 27 4.18 21.28 3.81
N TRP A 28 3.45 22.41 3.78
CA TRP A 28 2.00 22.40 3.93
C TRP A 28 1.33 21.54 2.85
N PHE A 29 1.74 21.70 1.59
CA PHE A 29 1.19 20.93 0.47
C PHE A 29 1.52 19.44 0.58
N ILE A 30 2.77 19.08 0.90
CA ILE A 30 3.18 17.70 1.16
C ILE A 30 2.32 17.10 2.28
N GLY A 31 2.10 17.85 3.36
CA GLY A 31 1.22 17.44 4.46
C GLY A 31 -0.21 17.11 4.02
N GLN A 32 -0.74 17.78 2.99
CA GLN A 32 -2.08 17.49 2.44
C GLN A 32 -2.14 16.16 1.68
N ILE A 33 -1.05 15.76 1.03
CA ILE A 33 -1.04 14.59 0.14
C ILE A 33 -0.35 13.36 0.74
N ASN A 34 0.48 13.52 1.78
CA ASN A 34 1.38 12.49 2.28
C ASN A 34 0.63 11.20 2.67
N ARG A 35 -0.44 11.33 3.45
CA ARG A 35 -1.25 10.17 3.86
C ARG A 35 -1.83 9.43 2.66
N ALA A 36 -2.40 10.15 1.69
CA ALA A 36 -2.95 9.56 0.47
C ALA A 36 -1.86 8.90 -0.39
N ALA A 37 -0.66 9.47 -0.45
CA ALA A 37 0.49 8.90 -1.16
C ALA A 37 0.97 7.60 -0.52
N MET A 38 1.08 7.56 0.82
CA MET A 38 1.45 6.36 1.56
C MET A 38 0.41 5.24 1.35
N ILE A 39 -0.89 5.51 1.51
CA ILE A 39 -1.94 4.51 1.28
C ILE A 39 -1.98 4.06 -0.19
N SER A 40 -1.76 4.97 -1.15
CA SER A 40 -1.65 4.60 -2.57
C SER A 40 -0.47 3.66 -2.82
N SER A 41 0.65 3.89 -2.15
CA SER A 41 1.84 3.01 -2.22
C SER A 41 1.57 1.65 -1.60
N LEU A 42 0.84 1.59 -0.48
CA LEU A 42 0.38 0.33 0.11
C LEU A 42 -0.59 -0.41 -0.82
N SER A 43 -1.51 0.31 -1.46
CA SER A 43 -2.47 -0.24 -2.43
C SER A 43 -1.75 -0.90 -3.61
N GLN A 44 -0.77 -0.21 -4.18
CA GLN A 44 0.09 -0.77 -5.23
C GLN A 44 0.88 -1.99 -4.73
N THR A 45 1.35 -1.96 -3.48
CA THR A 45 2.05 -3.08 -2.85
C THR A 45 1.13 -4.30 -2.72
N LEU A 46 -0.07 -4.15 -2.16
CA LEU A 46 -1.05 -5.23 -2.07
C LEU A 46 -1.33 -5.83 -3.46
N ILE A 47 -1.63 -4.98 -4.45
CA ILE A 47 -1.91 -5.42 -5.82
C ILE A 47 -0.71 -6.18 -6.40
N LYS A 48 0.50 -5.63 -6.30
CA LYS A 48 1.73 -6.27 -6.81
C LYS A 48 1.93 -7.67 -6.25
N TYR A 49 1.70 -7.86 -4.95
CA TYR A 49 1.91 -9.15 -4.30
C TYR A 49 0.71 -10.10 -4.45
N THR A 50 -0.46 -9.64 -4.88
CA THR A 50 -1.66 -10.49 -4.97
C THR A 50 -2.16 -10.71 -6.40
N ALA A 51 -1.73 -9.91 -7.37
CA ALA A 51 -1.99 -10.08 -8.79
C ALA A 51 -1.27 -11.32 -9.38
N PRO A 52 -1.67 -11.78 -10.58
CA PRO A 52 -1.00 -12.89 -11.26
C PRO A 52 0.48 -12.58 -11.55
N GLY A 53 1.31 -13.62 -11.49
CA GLY A 53 2.76 -13.52 -11.64
C GLY A 53 3.54 -13.66 -10.33
N ILE A 54 4.85 -13.44 -10.43
CA ILE A 54 5.80 -13.51 -9.31
C ILE A 54 6.19 -12.07 -8.94
N PRO A 55 5.84 -11.60 -7.72
CA PRO A 55 6.25 -10.28 -7.30
C PRO A 55 7.76 -10.24 -7.07
N ASP A 56 8.42 -9.27 -7.69
CA ASP A 56 9.82 -8.94 -7.43
C ASP A 56 9.93 -7.83 -6.37
N LEU A 57 11.03 -7.75 -5.63
CA LEU A 57 11.27 -6.68 -4.66
C LEU A 57 12.68 -6.12 -4.86
N TYR A 58 12.77 -4.87 -5.34
CA TYR A 58 14.06 -4.20 -5.43
C TYR A 58 14.63 -3.94 -4.03
N GLN A 59 15.94 -4.14 -3.88
CA GLN A 59 16.61 -4.00 -2.58
C GLN A 59 16.29 -2.67 -1.91
N GLY A 60 15.90 -2.70 -0.64
CA GLY A 60 15.59 -1.50 0.12
C GLY A 60 14.15 -1.01 0.01
N THR A 61 13.36 -1.51 -0.95
CA THR A 61 11.99 -1.02 -1.20
C THR A 61 10.91 -1.66 -0.33
N GLU A 62 11.29 -2.49 0.65
CA GLU A 62 10.38 -2.98 1.70
C GLU A 62 9.90 -1.86 2.65
N LEU A 63 10.65 -0.76 2.73
CA LEU A 63 10.27 0.49 3.39
C LEU A 63 9.91 1.56 2.34
N TRP A 64 9.72 2.80 2.79
CA TRP A 64 9.60 3.93 1.86
C TRP A 64 10.92 4.18 1.14
N ASP A 65 10.85 4.21 -0.18
CA ASP A 65 11.97 4.56 -1.05
C ASP A 65 11.53 5.70 -1.96
N ILE A 66 12.15 6.87 -1.76
CA ILE A 66 11.91 8.10 -2.51
C ILE A 66 13.12 8.44 -3.40
N SER A 67 13.89 7.41 -3.81
CA SER A 67 15.02 7.58 -4.70
C SER A 67 14.61 8.14 -6.07
N LEU A 68 15.49 8.95 -6.66
CA LEU A 68 15.36 9.46 -8.01
C LEU A 68 15.93 8.45 -9.03
N VAL A 69 16.30 8.95 -10.21
CA VAL A 69 16.97 8.17 -11.25
C VAL A 69 18.40 7.78 -10.84
N ASP A 70 19.02 6.87 -11.62
CA ASP A 70 20.43 6.51 -11.47
C ASP A 70 21.33 7.76 -11.42
N PRO A 71 22.30 7.85 -10.49
CA PRO A 71 22.73 6.82 -9.53
C PRO A 71 22.03 6.83 -8.17
N ASP A 72 21.02 7.67 -7.94
CA ASP A 72 20.40 7.84 -6.61
C ASP A 72 19.67 6.58 -6.12
N ASN A 73 19.05 5.82 -7.03
CA ASN A 73 18.44 4.51 -6.73
C ASN A 73 19.44 3.38 -6.45
N ARG A 74 20.75 3.67 -6.48
CA ARG A 74 21.82 2.71 -6.13
C ARG A 74 22.51 3.04 -4.80
N ARG A 75 21.95 3.94 -3.99
CA ARG A 75 22.47 4.22 -2.64
C ARG A 75 22.55 2.93 -1.81
N PRO A 76 23.56 2.80 -0.92
CA PRO A 76 23.69 1.64 -0.06
C PRO A 76 22.43 1.39 0.78
N VAL A 77 22.05 0.12 0.91
CA VAL A 77 20.89 -0.28 1.71
C VAL A 77 21.33 -0.55 3.15
N ASP A 78 20.68 0.10 4.11
CA ASP A 78 20.85 -0.21 5.53
C ASP A 78 20.03 -1.44 5.92
N TYR A 79 20.66 -2.61 5.84
CA TYR A 79 20.04 -3.89 6.21
C TYR A 79 19.93 -4.09 7.72
N GLN A 80 20.70 -3.39 8.55
CA GLN A 80 20.60 -3.54 10.00
C GLN A 80 19.33 -2.88 10.52
N LEU A 81 19.02 -1.68 10.02
CA LEU A 81 17.73 -1.01 10.29
C LEU A 81 16.55 -1.90 9.88
N ARG A 82 16.59 -2.48 8.69
CA ARG A 82 15.52 -3.34 8.16
C ARG A 82 15.30 -4.60 8.98
N LYS A 83 16.38 -5.23 9.47
CA LYS A 83 16.28 -6.37 10.38
C LYS A 83 15.59 -5.97 11.68
N ASN A 84 15.94 -4.81 12.25
CA ASN A 84 15.33 -4.32 13.48
C ASN A 84 13.82 -4.09 13.29
N ILE A 85 13.44 -3.38 12.22
CA ILE A 85 12.03 -3.15 11.87
C ILE A 85 11.30 -4.46 11.60
N PHE A 86 11.94 -5.44 10.95
CA PHE A 86 11.34 -6.75 10.71
C PHE A 86 11.00 -7.47 12.02
N PHE A 87 11.93 -7.53 12.97
CA PHE A 87 11.69 -8.17 14.26
C PHE A 87 10.62 -7.45 15.10
N GLU A 88 10.57 -6.13 15.00
CA GLU A 88 9.48 -5.36 15.60
C GLU A 88 8.13 -5.69 14.97
N MET A 89 8.07 -5.67 13.64
CA MET A 89 6.87 -5.92 12.84
C MET A 89 6.23 -7.28 13.16
N GLU A 90 7.03 -8.33 13.42
CA GLU A 90 6.53 -9.66 13.76
C GLU A 90 5.70 -9.71 15.06
N ASN A 91 5.83 -8.71 15.94
CA ASN A 91 5.23 -8.69 17.27
C ASN A 91 4.14 -7.64 17.46
N ILE A 92 3.71 -6.97 16.38
CA ILE A 92 2.70 -5.92 16.44
C ILE A 92 1.44 -6.27 15.66
N ASP A 93 0.35 -5.54 15.93
CA ASP A 93 -0.88 -5.62 15.15
C ASP A 93 -0.95 -4.54 14.06
N CYS A 94 -2.02 -4.60 13.26
CA CYS A 94 -2.26 -3.65 12.18
C CYS A 94 -2.42 -2.19 12.65
N LYS A 95 -2.91 -1.95 13.87
CA LYS A 95 -3.09 -0.60 14.40
C LYS A 95 -1.75 0.03 14.72
N ARG A 96 -0.89 -0.71 15.42
CA ARG A 96 0.47 -0.26 15.71
C ARG A 96 1.28 -0.05 14.43
N ALA A 97 1.08 -0.91 13.42
CA ALA A 97 1.72 -0.71 12.13
C ALA A 97 1.34 0.63 11.47
N LEU A 98 0.08 1.08 11.63
CA LEU A 98 -0.38 2.37 11.10
C LEU A 98 0.08 3.57 11.91
N GLU A 99 0.22 3.45 13.23
CA GLU A 99 0.75 4.53 14.08
C GLU A 99 2.15 4.98 13.63
N GLU A 100 2.94 4.03 13.12
CA GLU A 100 4.30 4.27 12.63
C GLU A 100 4.39 4.30 11.11
N MET A 101 3.36 4.82 10.44
CA MET A 101 3.28 4.81 8.98
C MET A 101 4.54 5.41 8.33
N GLU A 102 5.09 6.49 8.88
CA GLU A 102 6.24 7.22 8.33
C GLU A 102 7.56 6.44 8.39
N SER A 103 7.71 5.46 9.27
CA SER A 103 8.93 4.64 9.35
C SER A 103 9.06 3.65 8.18
N GLY A 104 7.95 3.40 7.47
CA GLY A 104 7.84 2.36 6.45
C GLY A 104 7.51 0.98 7.00
N LEU A 105 7.40 0.82 8.32
CA LEU A 105 7.05 -0.44 8.97
C LEU A 105 5.74 -1.01 8.40
N VAL A 106 4.72 -0.17 8.21
CA VAL A 106 3.44 -0.58 7.62
C VAL A 106 3.58 -1.26 6.25
N LYS A 107 4.55 -0.82 5.42
CA LYS A 107 4.76 -1.38 4.09
C LYS A 107 5.42 -2.76 4.20
N MET A 108 6.40 -2.89 5.10
CA MET A 108 7.01 -4.18 5.42
C MET A 108 5.97 -5.16 5.97
N TYR A 109 5.06 -4.70 6.85
CA TYR A 109 3.94 -5.47 7.38
C TYR A 109 3.04 -6.00 6.25
N VAL A 110 2.63 -5.14 5.31
CA VAL A 110 1.82 -5.54 4.15
C VAL A 110 2.55 -6.59 3.30
N ILE A 111 3.84 -6.38 3.00
CA ILE A 111 4.65 -7.32 2.20
C ILE A 111 4.74 -8.68 2.90
N TYR A 112 5.05 -8.69 4.21
CA TYR A 112 5.17 -9.91 5.00
C TYR A 112 3.88 -10.73 4.96
N HIS A 113 2.74 -10.12 5.28
CA HIS A 113 1.45 -10.81 5.30
C HIS A 113 1.02 -11.29 3.91
N CYS A 114 1.26 -10.50 2.86
CA CYS A 114 1.00 -10.96 1.49
C CYS A 114 1.86 -12.19 1.13
N LEU A 115 3.16 -12.16 1.42
CA LEU A 115 4.06 -13.29 1.16
C LEU A 115 3.70 -14.53 1.97
N LYS A 116 3.29 -14.35 3.23
CA LYS A 116 2.79 -15.43 4.08
C LYS A 116 1.54 -16.09 3.46
N VAL A 117 0.54 -15.29 3.09
CA VAL A 117 -0.69 -15.79 2.45
C VAL A 117 -0.38 -16.52 1.14
N ARG A 118 0.53 -15.98 0.32
CA ARG A 118 0.97 -16.66 -0.91
C ARG A 118 1.60 -18.02 -0.65
N ARG A 119 2.49 -18.09 0.35
CA ARG A 119 3.17 -19.34 0.73
C ARG A 119 2.20 -20.39 1.24
N GLU A 120 1.15 -19.97 1.95
CA GLU A 120 0.16 -20.86 2.56
C GLU A 120 -0.96 -21.27 1.58
N ASN A 121 -1.13 -20.55 0.47
CA ASN A 121 -2.21 -20.76 -0.52
C ASN A 121 -1.65 -20.81 -1.95
N VAL A 122 -0.59 -21.59 -2.17
CA VAL A 122 0.16 -21.63 -3.44
C VAL A 122 -0.76 -21.86 -4.65
N GLU A 123 -1.79 -22.70 -4.51
CA GLU A 123 -2.76 -23.02 -5.57
C GLU A 123 -3.60 -21.82 -6.02
N ALA A 124 -3.76 -20.80 -5.18
CA ALA A 124 -4.44 -19.56 -5.55
C ALA A 124 -3.55 -18.63 -6.39
N PHE A 125 -2.22 -18.80 -6.28
CA PHE A 125 -1.23 -17.91 -6.90
C PHE A 125 -0.48 -18.54 -8.07
N ASP A 126 -0.56 -19.86 -8.26
CA ASP A 126 0.03 -20.58 -9.39
C ASP A 126 -0.81 -20.45 -10.68
N VAL A 127 -0.44 -21.23 -11.71
CA VAL A 127 -1.10 -21.23 -13.03
C VAL A 127 -2.56 -21.73 -13.02
N LYS A 128 -3.01 -22.38 -11.94
CA LYS A 128 -4.39 -22.87 -11.77
C LYS A 128 -5.26 -21.86 -11.03
N GLY A 129 -4.66 -20.92 -10.30
CA GLY A 129 -5.40 -19.90 -9.57
C GLY A 129 -6.09 -18.91 -10.51
N SER A 130 -7.42 -18.88 -10.47
CA SER A 130 -8.23 -17.88 -11.19
C SER A 130 -7.87 -16.43 -10.79
N TYR A 131 -8.18 -15.48 -11.67
CA TYR A 131 -8.17 -14.05 -11.38
C TYR A 131 -9.52 -13.47 -11.76
N GLU A 132 -10.31 -13.04 -10.78
CA GLU A 132 -11.70 -12.63 -10.98
C GLU A 132 -11.92 -11.24 -10.38
N PRO A 133 -12.39 -10.24 -11.16
CA PRO A 133 -12.80 -8.96 -10.58
C PRO A 133 -13.97 -9.16 -9.62
N MET A 134 -14.02 -8.34 -8.57
CA MET A 134 -15.13 -8.33 -7.61
C MET A 134 -16.04 -7.15 -7.87
N SER A 135 -17.35 -7.35 -7.69
CA SER A 135 -18.33 -6.27 -7.78
C SER A 135 -18.22 -5.37 -6.56
N ILE A 136 -18.14 -4.07 -6.82
CA ILE A 136 -18.20 -3.01 -5.81
C ILE A 136 -19.43 -2.16 -6.13
N SER A 137 -20.29 -1.96 -5.13
CA SER A 137 -21.52 -1.17 -5.24
C SER A 137 -21.45 0.04 -4.31
N GLY A 138 -22.31 1.04 -4.54
CA GLY A 138 -22.43 2.25 -3.71
C GLY A 138 -21.66 3.46 -4.27
N ALA A 139 -21.78 4.58 -3.58
CA ALA A 139 -21.40 5.91 -4.08
C ALA A 139 -19.90 6.08 -4.40
N LYS A 140 -19.01 5.30 -3.76
CA LYS A 140 -17.55 5.38 -3.91
C LYS A 140 -16.96 4.12 -4.56
N GLY A 141 -17.76 3.38 -5.35
CA GLY A 141 -17.31 2.14 -5.99
C GLY A 141 -16.09 2.31 -6.89
N GLU A 142 -15.96 3.45 -7.59
CA GLU A 142 -14.81 3.75 -8.46
C GLU A 142 -13.50 4.04 -7.70
N ASN A 143 -13.61 4.33 -6.39
CA ASN A 143 -12.49 4.63 -5.50
C ASN A 143 -11.85 3.36 -4.90
N ALA A 144 -12.20 2.17 -5.38
CA ALA A 144 -11.58 0.93 -4.95
C ALA A 144 -11.30 -0.02 -6.13
N VAL A 145 -10.35 -0.92 -5.92
CA VAL A 145 -10.05 -2.07 -6.77
C VAL A 145 -10.21 -3.31 -5.91
N ALA A 146 -10.96 -4.29 -6.40
CA ALA A 146 -11.16 -5.55 -5.70
C ALA A 146 -11.10 -6.72 -6.68
N PHE A 147 -10.38 -7.79 -6.30
CA PHE A 147 -10.30 -9.01 -7.09
C PHE A 147 -10.07 -10.24 -6.21
N LYS A 148 -10.48 -11.41 -6.72
CA LYS A 148 -10.25 -12.73 -6.13
C LYS A 148 -9.14 -13.48 -6.84
N ARG A 149 -8.43 -14.32 -6.07
CA ARG A 149 -7.47 -15.32 -6.55
C ARG A 149 -7.88 -16.72 -6.14
N GLY A 150 -7.98 -17.62 -7.12
CA GLY A 150 -8.28 -19.04 -6.91
C GLY A 150 -9.55 -19.32 -6.08
N GLY A 151 -10.52 -18.39 -6.09
CA GLY A 151 -11.74 -18.45 -5.28
C GLY A 151 -11.54 -18.43 -3.75
N LYS A 152 -10.31 -18.27 -3.25
CA LYS A 152 -9.97 -18.38 -1.82
C LYS A 152 -9.36 -17.12 -1.23
N ILE A 153 -8.75 -16.27 -2.05
CA ILE A 153 -8.14 -15.02 -1.59
C ILE A 153 -8.87 -13.86 -2.24
N ALA A 154 -9.11 -12.78 -1.50
CA ALA A 154 -9.58 -11.52 -2.06
C ALA A 154 -8.67 -10.38 -1.63
N ALA A 155 -8.31 -9.51 -2.57
CA ALA A 155 -7.56 -8.29 -2.31
C ALA A 155 -8.47 -7.09 -2.58
N VAL A 156 -8.54 -6.15 -1.64
CA VAL A 156 -9.31 -4.92 -1.76
C VAL A 156 -8.41 -3.74 -1.41
N ALA A 157 -8.23 -2.83 -2.36
CA ALA A 157 -7.35 -1.67 -2.25
C ALA A 157 -8.07 -0.40 -2.67
N PRO A 158 -7.94 0.72 -1.92
CA PRO A 158 -8.48 1.99 -2.35
C PRO A 158 -7.64 2.61 -3.48
N ARG A 159 -8.26 3.51 -4.23
CA ARG A 159 -7.63 4.31 -5.29
C ARG A 159 -8.27 5.69 -5.38
N LEU A 160 -7.57 6.63 -6.01
CA LEU A 160 -8.06 8.01 -6.18
C LEU A 160 -8.39 8.68 -4.83
N LEU A 161 -7.56 8.45 -3.81
CA LEU A 161 -7.83 8.79 -2.40
C LEU A 161 -8.13 10.27 -2.15
N ILE A 162 -7.47 11.18 -2.88
CA ILE A 162 -7.73 12.62 -2.77
C ILE A 162 -9.19 12.95 -3.09
N SER A 163 -9.77 12.27 -4.09
CA SER A 163 -11.19 12.44 -4.46
C SER A 163 -12.14 11.56 -3.66
N ALA A 164 -11.64 10.45 -3.10
CA ALA A 164 -12.43 9.53 -2.31
C ALA A 164 -12.88 10.18 -1.00
N GLY A 165 -11.98 10.90 -0.33
CA GLY A 165 -12.14 11.28 1.07
C GLY A 165 -12.00 10.06 2.00
N ASP A 166 -12.30 10.26 3.29
CA ASP A 166 -12.24 9.17 4.29
C ASP A 166 -13.61 8.48 4.52
N ASP A 167 -14.69 8.98 3.90
CA ASP A 167 -16.04 8.40 4.05
C ASP A 167 -16.42 7.52 2.85
N TRP A 168 -16.55 6.22 3.11
CA TRP A 168 -16.96 5.22 2.14
C TRP A 168 -18.48 5.19 1.89
N GLN A 169 -19.30 5.91 2.66
CA GLN A 169 -20.75 5.95 2.50
C GLN A 169 -21.39 4.55 2.49
N ASP A 170 -22.25 4.26 1.52
CA ASP A 170 -22.93 2.97 1.33
C ASP A 170 -22.08 1.94 0.55
N THR A 171 -20.81 2.27 0.27
CA THR A 171 -19.94 1.46 -0.60
C THR A 171 -19.61 0.11 0.02
N ALA A 172 -19.73 -0.95 -0.78
CA ALA A 172 -19.46 -2.31 -0.33
C ALA A 172 -18.94 -3.20 -1.46
N VAL A 173 -18.19 -4.23 -1.07
CA VAL A 173 -17.67 -5.26 -1.95
C VAL A 173 -18.38 -6.58 -1.72
N GLU A 174 -18.71 -7.28 -2.81
CA GLU A 174 -19.32 -8.60 -2.78
C GLU A 174 -18.25 -9.69 -2.64
N LEU A 175 -18.12 -10.28 -1.44
CA LEU A 175 -17.20 -11.38 -1.15
C LEU A 175 -17.75 -12.73 -1.64
N GLY A 176 -19.07 -12.85 -1.69
CA GLY A 176 -19.78 -14.10 -1.99
C GLY A 176 -19.87 -15.03 -0.79
N GLY A 177 -20.25 -16.29 -1.03
CA GLY A 177 -20.49 -17.26 0.04
C GLY A 177 -19.23 -17.65 0.83
N GLY A 178 -19.42 -17.94 2.11
CA GLY A 178 -18.39 -18.38 3.06
C GLY A 178 -17.87 -17.24 3.96
N LYS A 179 -17.05 -17.64 4.93
CA LYS A 179 -16.36 -16.73 5.85
C LYS A 179 -15.01 -16.31 5.31
N TRP A 180 -14.71 -15.03 5.42
CA TRP A 180 -13.49 -14.42 4.92
C TRP A 180 -12.79 -13.70 6.07
N MET A 181 -11.61 -14.20 6.45
CA MET A 181 -10.79 -13.57 7.47
C MET A 181 -9.87 -12.54 6.82
N ASN A 182 -9.90 -11.30 7.30
CA ASN A 182 -8.94 -10.27 6.92
C ASN A 182 -7.58 -10.59 7.56
N GLU A 183 -6.56 -10.84 6.76
CA GLU A 183 -5.23 -11.22 7.23
C GLU A 183 -4.57 -10.10 8.04
N PHE A 184 -4.88 -8.83 7.76
CA PHE A 184 -4.31 -7.70 8.51
C PHE A 184 -5.03 -7.47 9.85
N THR A 185 -6.37 -7.41 9.83
CA THR A 185 -7.16 -7.03 11.02
C THR A 185 -7.67 -8.22 11.83
N LYS A 186 -7.60 -9.44 11.29
CA LYS A 186 -8.15 -10.69 11.84
C LYS A 186 -9.68 -10.69 12.01
N GLN A 187 -10.37 -9.67 11.50
CA GLN A 187 -11.83 -9.63 11.44
C GLN A 187 -12.38 -10.58 10.38
N ILE A 188 -13.58 -11.11 10.62
CA ILE A 188 -14.28 -12.02 9.71
C ILE A 188 -15.44 -11.29 9.05
N PHE A 189 -15.58 -11.50 7.73
CA PHE A 189 -16.65 -10.96 6.90
C PHE A 189 -17.36 -12.08 6.12
N GLU A 190 -18.63 -11.87 5.79
CA GLU A 190 -19.45 -12.83 5.05
C GLU A 190 -20.32 -12.09 4.03
N GLY A 191 -20.51 -12.66 2.83
CA GLY A 191 -21.41 -12.12 1.82
C GLY A 191 -20.99 -10.75 1.30
N ARG A 192 -21.62 -9.68 1.80
CA ARG A 192 -21.38 -8.29 1.42
C ARG A 192 -20.61 -7.58 2.54
N ALA A 193 -19.44 -7.04 2.24
CA ALA A 193 -18.63 -6.29 3.20
C ALA A 193 -18.68 -4.79 2.92
N GLU A 194 -19.21 -4.02 3.87
CA GLU A 194 -19.21 -2.55 3.79
C GLU A 194 -17.78 -2.02 3.92
N MET A 195 -17.36 -1.17 2.98
CA MET A 195 -15.98 -0.65 2.92
C MET A 195 -15.61 0.14 4.17
N LYS A 196 -16.56 0.88 4.76
CA LYS A 196 -16.38 1.59 6.03
C LYS A 196 -16.05 0.69 7.22
N ASN A 197 -16.43 -0.59 7.17
CA ASN A 197 -16.10 -1.58 8.21
C ASN A 197 -14.84 -2.36 7.81
N LEU A 198 -14.78 -2.79 6.55
CA LEU A 198 -13.67 -3.58 6.00
C LEU A 198 -12.33 -2.84 6.07
N LEU A 199 -12.35 -1.53 5.85
CA LEU A 199 -11.15 -0.68 5.81
C LEU A 199 -11.02 0.26 7.02
N ASN A 200 -11.79 0.02 8.10
CA ASN A 200 -11.80 0.90 9.27
C ASN A 200 -10.46 0.89 10.02
N ASP A 201 -10.02 -0.31 10.38
CA ASP A 201 -8.82 -0.51 11.22
C ASP A 201 -7.55 -0.57 10.39
N PHE A 202 -7.66 -0.87 9.10
CA PHE A 202 -6.54 -0.91 8.15
C PHE A 202 -6.99 -0.48 6.76
N PRO A 203 -6.23 0.36 6.03
CA PRO A 203 -6.70 0.97 4.77
C PRO A 203 -6.73 -0.01 3.59
N LEU A 204 -6.40 -1.29 3.83
CA LEU A 204 -6.35 -2.36 2.85
C LEU A 204 -7.04 -3.61 3.42
N ALA A 205 -7.51 -4.50 2.55
CA ALA A 205 -7.92 -5.83 2.97
C ALA A 205 -7.28 -6.91 2.10
N LEU A 206 -6.66 -7.89 2.77
CA LEU A 206 -6.26 -9.16 2.19
C LEU A 206 -7.07 -10.24 2.90
N LEU A 207 -8.08 -10.77 2.24
CA LEU A 207 -9.03 -11.70 2.82
C LEU A 207 -8.68 -13.13 2.41
N VAL A 208 -8.71 -14.06 3.36
CA VAL A 208 -8.55 -15.50 3.14
C VAL A 208 -9.87 -16.18 3.51
N LYS A 209 -10.41 -16.97 2.59
CA LYS A 209 -11.63 -17.74 2.81
C LYS A 209 -11.33 -18.90 3.78
N GLU A 210 -12.12 -19.01 4.84
CA GLU A 210 -12.04 -20.15 5.76
C GLU A 210 -12.45 -21.45 5.05
N LYS A 211 -11.90 -22.57 5.52
CA LYS A 211 -12.18 -23.91 4.97
C LYS A 211 -13.58 -24.39 5.33
#